data_AF-A0A2R6NAD0-F1
#
_entry.id   AF-A0A2R6NAD0-F1
#
_cell.length_a   1.000
_cell.length_b   1.000
_cell.length_c   1.000
_cell.angle_alpha   90.00
_cell.angle_beta   90.00
_cell.angle_gamma   90.00
#
_symmetry.space_group_name_H-M   'P 1'
#
loop_
_entity.id
_entity.type
_entity.pdbx_description
1 polymer ?
#
loop_
_entity_poly.entity_id
_entity_poly.type
_entity_poly.pdbx_seq_one_letter_code
_entity_poly.pdbx_strand_id
1 'polypeptide(L)'
;MNLRFLGGAREVGRSAVLVNDSLLLDYGMRSGTPPGFPVGSVDPEAVVVSHGHLDHAGAVPGLLSGDARPPIHWTPPTGELARTLARDTLKLHGGSYRCPFTETDVKRVTEVATTHGYRE
;
A
#
# COMPACT_ATOMS: atom_id res chain seq x y z
N MET A 1 20.93 11.21 -0.55
CA MET A 1 19.73 10.42 -0.21
C MET A 1 18.66 11.40 0.27
N ASN A 2 17.49 11.39 -0.35
CA ASN A 2 16.33 12.23 -0.01
C ASN A 2 15.20 11.33 0.52
N LEU A 3 14.55 11.76 1.60
CA LEU A 3 13.42 11.05 2.22
C LEU A 3 12.23 11.99 2.32
N ARG A 4 11.10 11.58 1.75
CA ARG A 4 9.80 12.25 1.94
C ARG A 4 8.89 11.37 2.78
N PHE A 5 8.50 11.87 3.95
CA PHE A 5 7.54 11.20 4.82
C PHE A 5 6.12 11.62 4.43
N LEU A 6 5.34 10.68 3.93
CA LEU A 6 3.97 10.89 3.43
C LEU A 6 2.92 10.44 4.46
N GLY A 7 3.34 9.69 5.48
CA GLY A 7 2.55 9.32 6.65
C GLY A 7 3.36 8.46 7.62
N GLY A 8 2.85 8.27 8.83
CA GLY A 8 3.55 7.50 9.89
C GLY A 8 4.68 8.28 10.59
N ALA A 9 4.83 9.59 10.31
CA ALA A 9 5.80 10.45 10.98
C ALA A 9 5.09 11.34 12.01
N ARG A 10 5.46 11.19 13.30
CA ARG A 10 4.78 11.83 14.45
C ARG A 10 3.30 11.42 14.60
N GLU A 11 2.97 10.22 14.14
CA GLU A 11 1.63 9.62 14.24
C GLU A 11 1.72 8.09 14.15
N VAL A 12 0.62 7.41 14.43
CA VAL A 12 0.43 5.97 14.14
C VAL A 12 -0.58 5.85 13.01
N GLY A 13 -0.31 4.94 12.06
CA GLY A 13 -1.16 4.73 10.89
C GLY A 13 -0.59 5.32 9.60
N ARG A 14 -1.14 4.87 8.46
CA ARG A 14 -0.87 5.40 7.11
C ARG A 14 0.63 5.53 6.78
N SER A 15 1.45 4.55 7.17
CA SER A 15 2.89 4.55 6.90
C SER A 15 3.15 4.66 5.40
N ALA A 16 4.03 5.59 5.01
CA ALA A 16 4.52 5.75 3.65
C ALA A 16 5.76 6.66 3.65
N VAL A 17 6.88 6.13 3.15
CA VAL A 17 8.14 6.88 3.01
C VAL A 17 8.66 6.72 1.59
N LEU A 18 8.84 7.83 0.88
CA LEU A 18 9.40 7.82 -0.47
C LEU A 18 10.88 8.18 -0.43
N VAL A 19 11.70 7.30 -0.98
CA VAL A 19 13.17 7.41 -1.02
C VAL A 19 13.59 7.83 -2.42
N ASN A 20 14.32 8.94 -2.52
CA ASN A 20 14.87 9.48 -3.77
C ASN A 20 13.82 9.60 -4.90
N ASP A 21 12.56 9.84 -4.55
CA ASP A 21 11.43 9.92 -5.48
C ASP A 21 11.17 8.65 -6.34
N SER A 22 11.82 7.53 -6.03
CA SER A 22 11.73 6.29 -6.82
C SER A 22 11.27 5.06 -6.04
N LEU A 23 11.68 4.89 -4.79
CA LEU A 23 11.33 3.72 -3.98
C LEU A 23 10.35 4.08 -2.87
N LEU A 24 9.16 3.52 -2.93
CA LEU A 24 8.15 3.70 -1.88
C LEU A 24 8.24 2.58 -0.85
N LEU A 25 8.40 2.95 0.41
CA LEU A 25 8.37 2.04 1.56
C LEU A 25 7.01 2.16 2.25
N ASP A 26 6.27 1.05 2.25
CA ASP A 26 4.89 0.95 2.71
C ASP A 26 3.90 1.93 2.02
N TYR A 27 2.62 1.58 2.05
CA TYR A 27 1.54 2.47 1.67
C TYR A 27 0.27 2.07 2.42
N GLY A 28 0.17 2.57 3.65
CA GLY A 28 -0.81 2.12 4.62
C GLY A 28 -2.10 2.92 4.70
N MET A 29 -3.03 2.44 5.51
CA MET A 29 -4.28 3.12 5.89
C MET A 29 -4.31 3.31 7.41
N ARG A 30 -4.66 4.51 7.87
CA ARG A 30 -4.99 4.74 9.28
C ARG A 30 -6.48 4.49 9.49
N SER A 31 -6.80 3.55 10.38
CA SER A 31 -8.17 3.32 10.84
C SER A 31 -8.73 4.57 11.55
N GLY A 32 -9.99 4.90 11.29
CA GLY A 32 -10.64 6.10 11.81
C GLY A 32 -11.90 6.44 11.04
N THR A 33 -12.65 7.43 11.51
CA THR A 33 -13.81 7.96 10.79
C THR A 33 -13.62 9.47 10.60
N PRO A 34 -13.22 9.94 9.39
CA PRO A 34 -12.88 9.15 8.20
C PRO A 34 -11.52 8.42 8.31
N PRO A 35 -11.28 7.38 7.49
CA PRO A 35 -9.96 6.76 7.40
C PRO A 35 -8.92 7.75 6.88
N GLY A 36 -7.66 7.56 7.29
CA GLY A 36 -6.53 8.36 6.83
C GLY A 36 -5.67 7.62 5.81
N PHE A 37 -5.19 8.34 4.81
CA PHE A 37 -4.28 7.84 3.78
C PHE A 37 -2.98 8.66 3.74
N PRO A 38 -1.90 8.14 3.12
CA PRO A 38 -0.69 8.91 2.86
C PRO A 38 -1.02 10.18 2.08
N VAL A 39 -0.30 11.26 2.38
CA VAL A 39 -0.51 12.55 1.73
C VAL A 39 0.40 12.73 0.52
N GLY A 40 0.02 13.65 -0.37
CA GLY A 40 0.80 13.97 -1.56
C GLY A 40 0.61 12.95 -2.69
N SER A 41 1.24 13.23 -3.83
CA SER A 41 1.28 12.35 -4.99
C SER A 41 2.56 11.52 -5.00
N VAL A 42 2.42 10.26 -5.39
CA VAL A 42 3.53 9.32 -5.57
C VAL A 42 3.45 8.70 -6.95
N ASP A 43 4.61 8.51 -7.58
CA ASP A 43 4.79 7.75 -8.82
C ASP A 43 6.10 6.95 -8.70
N PRO A 44 6.14 5.94 -7.81
CA PRO A 44 7.37 5.23 -7.53
C PRO A 44 7.70 4.23 -8.64
N GLU A 45 8.99 3.95 -8.84
CA GLU A 45 9.48 2.87 -9.70
C GLU A 45 9.25 1.49 -9.07
N ALA A 46 9.18 1.41 -7.73
CA ALA A 46 8.89 0.17 -7.00
C ALA A 46 8.32 0.46 -5.60
N VAL A 47 7.61 -0.53 -5.05
CA VAL A 47 7.05 -0.48 -3.69
C VAL A 47 7.59 -1.66 -2.88
N VAL A 48 8.09 -1.42 -1.67
CA VAL A 48 8.46 -2.47 -0.71
C VAL A 48 7.53 -2.38 0.48
N VAL A 49 6.85 -3.48 0.79
CA VAL A 49 5.91 -3.57 1.92
C VAL A 49 6.56 -4.38 3.03
N SER A 50 6.67 -3.77 4.21
CA SER A 50 7.35 -4.35 5.37
C SER A 50 6.62 -5.57 5.93
N HIS A 51 5.30 -5.46 6.12
CA HIS A 51 4.44 -6.50 6.66
C HIS A 51 2.96 -6.23 6.36
N GLY A 52 2.10 -7.22 6.61
CA GLY A 52 0.72 -7.21 6.13
C GLY A 52 -0.30 -6.42 6.95
N HIS A 53 0.09 -5.61 7.96
CA HIS A 53 -0.89 -4.81 8.69
C HIS A 53 -1.49 -3.69 7.84
N LEU A 54 -2.73 -3.28 8.13
CA LEU A 54 -3.45 -2.26 7.36
C LEU A 54 -2.73 -0.90 7.34
N ASP A 55 -2.08 -0.51 8.42
CA ASP A 55 -1.33 0.74 8.53
C ASP A 55 -0.02 0.78 7.73
N HIS A 56 0.35 -0.33 7.08
CA HIS A 56 1.51 -0.44 6.20
C HIS A 56 1.15 -0.92 4.78
N ALA A 57 0.21 -1.85 4.65
CA ALA A 57 -0.18 -2.43 3.36
C ALA A 57 -1.57 -1.99 2.86
N GLY A 58 -2.37 -1.38 3.74
CA GLY A 58 -3.81 -1.22 3.56
C GLY A 58 -4.24 -0.22 2.49
N ALA A 59 -3.33 0.54 1.87
CA ALA A 59 -3.63 1.38 0.71
C ALA A 59 -2.88 0.96 -0.55
N VAL A 60 -1.99 -0.04 -0.48
CA VAL A 60 -1.14 -0.50 -1.60
C VAL A 60 -1.92 -0.78 -2.89
N PRO A 61 -3.10 -1.44 -2.88
CA PRO A 61 -3.85 -1.63 -4.13
C PRO A 61 -4.21 -0.32 -4.82
N GLY A 62 -4.41 0.77 -4.08
CA GLY A 62 -4.73 2.10 -4.65
C GLY A 62 -3.65 2.67 -5.56
N LEU A 63 -2.40 2.20 -5.44
CA LEU A 63 -1.30 2.55 -6.34
C LEU A 63 -1.51 2.00 -7.78
N LEU A 64 -2.43 1.04 -7.95
CA LEU A 64 -2.73 0.38 -9.22
C LEU A 64 -4.03 0.90 -9.88
N SER A 65 -4.53 2.04 -9.42
CA SER A 65 -5.76 2.67 -9.94
C SER A 65 -5.56 3.37 -11.29
N GLY A 66 -4.37 3.95 -11.54
CA GLY A 66 -4.00 4.64 -12.79
C GLY A 66 -3.50 3.71 -13.89
N ASP A 67 -2.62 4.19 -14.78
CA ASP A 67 -1.93 3.37 -15.78
C ASP A 67 -0.60 2.80 -15.28
N ALA A 68 0.04 3.48 -14.33
CA ALA A 68 1.27 3.03 -13.71
C ALA A 68 1.06 1.74 -12.90
N ARG A 69 2.02 0.83 -12.99
CA ARG A 69 1.98 -0.50 -12.37
C ARG A 69 3.33 -0.82 -11.73
N PRO A 70 3.73 -0.10 -10.67
CA PRO A 70 5.00 -0.36 -10.02
C PRO A 70 5.03 -1.79 -9.45
N PRO A 71 6.15 -2.53 -9.58
CA PRO A 71 6.32 -3.81 -8.92
C PRO A 71 6.19 -3.65 -7.40
N ILE A 72 5.50 -4.61 -6.79
CA ILE A 72 5.27 -4.66 -5.35
C ILE A 72 6.11 -5.80 -4.77
N HIS A 73 7.03 -5.46 -3.87
CA HIS A 73 7.96 -6.37 -3.23
C HIS A 73 7.52 -6.63 -1.79
N TRP A 74 7.38 -7.90 -1.41
CA TRP A 74 7.05 -8.31 -0.05
C TRP A 74 7.43 -9.76 0.20
N THR A 75 7.31 -10.24 1.44
CA THR A 75 7.41 -11.67 1.73
C THR A 75 6.13 -12.41 1.32
N PRO A 76 6.18 -13.72 1.01
CA PRO A 76 4.99 -14.51 0.70
C PRO A 76 3.82 -14.33 1.70
N PRO A 77 4.02 -14.43 3.05
CA PRO A 77 2.94 -14.23 4.00
C PRO A 77 2.39 -12.79 4.01
N THR A 78 3.24 -11.79 3.77
CA THR A 78 2.81 -10.39 3.71
C THR A 78 1.86 -10.15 2.55
N GLY A 79 2.20 -10.65 1.35
CA GLY A 79 1.35 -10.50 0.17
C GLY A 79 0.01 -11.22 0.32
N GLU A 80 -0.01 -12.39 0.96
CA GLU A 80 -1.26 -13.11 1.25
C GLU A 80 -2.16 -12.34 2.22
N LEU A 81 -1.61 -11.88 3.34
CA LEU A 81 -2.35 -11.13 4.35
C LEU A 81 -2.86 -9.80 3.79
N ALA A 82 -2.03 -9.05 3.08
CA ALA A 82 -2.40 -7.78 2.46
C ALA A 82 -3.60 -7.93 1.51
N ARG A 83 -3.61 -8.96 0.65
CA ARG A 83 -4.75 -9.24 -0.25
C ARG A 83 -6.02 -9.64 0.50
N THR A 84 -5.88 -10.42 1.58
CA THR A 84 -7.02 -10.80 2.42
C THR A 84 -7.66 -9.58 3.09
N LEU A 85 -6.84 -8.71 3.68
CA LEU A 85 -7.33 -7.48 4.31
C LEU A 85 -7.86 -6.47 3.30
N ALA A 86 -7.30 -6.40 2.08
CA ALA A 86 -7.84 -5.57 1.01
C ALA A 86 -9.26 -6.01 0.60
N ARG A 87 -9.51 -7.33 0.48
CA ARG A 87 -10.86 -7.85 0.22
C ARG A 87 -11.84 -7.55 1.35
N ASP A 88 -11.40 -7.68 2.60
CA ASP A 88 -12.24 -7.34 3.76
C ASP A 88 -12.56 -5.84 3.80
N THR A 89 -11.57 -4.99 3.50
CA THR A 89 -11.75 -3.54 3.37
C THR A 89 -12.79 -3.20 2.31
N LEU A 90 -12.76 -3.85 1.14
CA LEU A 90 -13.78 -3.69 0.10
C LEU A 90 -15.17 -4.14 0.57
N LYS A 91 -15.25 -5.23 1.34
CA LYS A 91 -16.52 -5.70 1.89
C LYS A 91 -17.12 -4.69 2.87
N LEU A 92 -16.30 -4.04 3.69
CA LEU A 92 -16.76 -3.09 4.70
C LEU A 92 -17.01 -1.68 4.14
N HIS A 93 -16.25 -1.26 3.13
CA HIS A 93 -16.18 0.14 2.69
C HIS A 93 -16.22 0.34 1.17
N GLY A 94 -16.36 -0.73 0.38
CA GLY A 94 -16.37 -0.67 -1.08
C GLY A 94 -17.46 0.24 -1.63
N GLY A 95 -17.14 0.98 -2.70
CA GLY A 95 -18.06 1.95 -3.30
C GLY A 95 -18.28 3.22 -2.48
N SER A 96 -17.56 3.39 -1.36
CA SER A 96 -17.56 4.62 -0.57
C SER A 96 -16.22 5.35 -0.66
N TYR A 97 -16.22 6.65 -0.35
CA TYR A 97 -14.99 7.46 -0.21
C TYR A 97 -14.05 7.00 0.91
N ARG A 98 -14.41 5.94 1.66
CA ARG A 98 -13.59 5.35 2.71
C ARG A 98 -12.65 4.24 2.21
N CYS A 99 -12.77 3.83 0.95
CA CYS A 99 -11.89 2.84 0.34
C CYS A 99 -11.07 3.50 -0.79
N PRO A 100 -9.71 3.47 -0.73
CA PRO A 100 -8.88 4.15 -1.72
C PRO A 100 -8.64 3.32 -2.99
N PHE A 101 -9.33 2.18 -3.14
CA PHE A 101 -9.17 1.27 -4.27
C PHE A 101 -10.45 0.50 -4.55
N THR A 102 -10.47 -0.17 -5.70
CA THR A 102 -11.55 -0.99 -6.20
C THR A 102 -11.17 -2.47 -6.22
N GLU A 103 -12.13 -3.34 -6.52
CA GLU A 103 -11.85 -4.76 -6.73
C GLU A 103 -10.88 -5.00 -7.90
N THR A 104 -10.93 -4.16 -8.94
CA THR A 104 -10.01 -4.22 -10.08
C THR A 104 -8.56 -3.99 -9.63
N ASP A 105 -8.35 -3.03 -8.74
CA ASP A 105 -7.02 -2.70 -8.23
C ASP A 105 -6.44 -3.86 -7.40
N VAL A 106 -7.29 -4.51 -6.59
CA VAL A 106 -6.90 -5.71 -5.83
C VAL A 106 -6.55 -6.88 -6.76
N LYS A 107 -7.24 -7.04 -7.89
CA LYS A 107 -6.90 -8.06 -8.90
C LYS A 107 -5.55 -7.77 -9.56
N ARG A 108 -5.27 -6.51 -9.87
CA ARG A 108 -4.01 -6.07 -10.49
C ARG A 108 -2.78 -6.32 -9.61
N VAL A 109 -2.95 -6.42 -8.29
CA VAL A 109 -1.84 -6.71 -7.36
C VAL A 109 -1.06 -7.96 -7.79
N THR A 110 -1.74 -9.03 -8.21
CA THR A 110 -1.07 -10.28 -8.58
C THR A 110 -0.30 -10.19 -9.90
N GLU A 111 -0.56 -9.16 -10.71
CA GLU A 111 0.13 -8.94 -11.99
C GLU A 111 1.54 -8.36 -11.79
N VAL A 112 1.77 -7.68 -10.65
CA VAL A 112 3.02 -6.94 -10.38
C VAL A 112 3.71 -7.31 -9.06
N ALA A 113 3.11 -8.22 -8.28
CA ALA A 113 3.68 -8.65 -7.02
C ALA A 113 4.86 -9.61 -7.22
N THR A 114 5.99 -9.28 -6.61
CA THR A 114 7.17 -10.13 -6.49
C THR A 114 7.38 -10.52 -5.03
N THR A 115 7.45 -11.81 -4.75
CA THR A 115 7.66 -12.33 -3.40
C THR A 115 9.12 -12.66 -3.14
N HIS A 116 9.62 -12.32 -1.95
CA HIS A 116 11.02 -12.53 -1.55
C HIS A 116 11.12 -13.40 -0.29
N GLY A 117 12.08 -14.33 -0.28
CA GLY A 117 12.49 -15.03 0.93
C GLY A 117 13.28 -14.11 1.86
N TYR A 118 13.37 -14.45 3.14
CA TYR A 118 14.33 -13.77 4.01
C TYR A 118 15.76 -14.18 3.62
N ARG A 119 16.64 -13.19 3.45
CA ARG A 119 18.07 -13.37 3.06
C ARG A 119 18.30 -13.87 1.63
N GLU A 120 17.36 -13.56 0.74
CA GLU A 120 17.53 -13.70 -0.72
C GLU A 120 18.47 -12.61 -1.28
#